data_AF-A0A9R1V293-F1
#
_entry.id   AF-A0A9R1V293-F1
#
_cell.length_a   1.000
_cell.length_b   1.000
_cell.length_c   1.000
_cell.angle_alpha   90.00
_cell.angle_beta   90.00
_cell.angle_gamma   90.00
#
_symmetry.space_group_name_H-M   'P 1'
#
loop_
_entity.id
_entity.type
_entity.pdbx_description
1 polymer ?
#
loop_
_entity_poly.entity_id
_entity_poly.type
_entity_poly.pdbx_seq_one_letter_code
_entity_poly.pdbx_strand_id
1 'polypeptide(L)'
;MCMSLLQNCKVHYIPGWDCHGLPIELKVLQSLDQDARNGLTPIKLRAKSAKFAKATVKAQMASFKRFGVWEDWDHPYLTLDPEYEAAQIEVFGQMVFKRYIYRRIQSNPKPNITGCPW
;
A
#
# COMPACT_ATOMS: atom_id res chain seq x y z
N MET A 1 3.74 6.11 22.35
CA MET A 1 3.74 4.68 22.74
C MET A 1 4.38 4.45 24.10
N CYS A 2 5.68 4.71 24.30
CA CYS A 2 6.36 4.53 25.59
C CYS A 2 5.71 5.34 26.74
N MET A 3 5.39 6.61 26.51
CA MET A 3 4.69 7.47 27.49
C MET A 3 3.32 6.92 27.91
N SER A 4 2.53 6.39 26.97
CA SER A 4 1.20 5.85 27.26
C SER A 4 1.26 4.49 27.98
N LEU A 5 2.26 3.65 27.68
CA LEU A 5 2.54 2.41 28.42
C LEU A 5 2.92 2.71 29.87
N LEU A 6 3.72 3.76 30.11
CA LEU A 6 4.11 4.22 31.45
C LEU A 6 2.94 4.81 32.26
N GLN A 7 1.84 5.17 31.60
CA GLN A 7 0.62 5.74 32.21
C GLN A 7 -0.47 4.68 32.45
N ASN A 8 -0.11 3.38 32.42
CA ASN A 8 -1.03 2.26 32.61
C ASN A 8 -2.16 2.20 31.56
N CYS A 9 -1.92 2.73 30.36
CA CYS A 9 -2.83 2.61 29.22
C CYS A 9 -2.44 1.40 28.36
N LYS A 10 -3.43 0.61 27.95
CA LYS A 10 -3.25 -0.49 27.00
C LYS A 10 -3.12 0.09 25.59
N VAL A 11 -1.95 -0.08 24.97
CA VAL A 11 -1.71 0.35 23.58
C VAL A 11 -1.61 -0.87 22.69
N HIS A 12 -2.52 -0.99 21.73
CA HIS A 12 -2.46 -1.98 20.66
C HIS A 12 -1.79 -1.33 19.46
N TYR A 13 -0.60 -1.79 19.11
CA TYR A 13 0.13 -1.30 17.95
C TYR A 13 0.40 -2.45 17.00
N ILE A 14 -0.25 -2.37 15.85
CA ILE A 14 -0.24 -3.38 14.81
C ILE A 14 0.51 -2.75 13.62
N PRO A 15 1.64 -3.33 13.18
CA PRO A 15 2.35 -2.86 12.01
C PRO A 15 1.55 -3.17 10.75
N GLY A 16 1.73 -2.34 9.72
CA GLY A 16 1.23 -2.70 8.41
C GLY A 16 2.00 -2.08 7.26
N TRP A 17 1.77 -2.65 6.08
CA TRP A 17 2.54 -2.33 4.87
C TRP A 17 1.65 -2.05 3.67
N ASP A 18 2.00 -0.98 2.97
CA ASP A 18 1.52 -0.70 1.63
C ASP A 18 2.30 -1.53 0.61
N CYS A 19 1.58 -2.42 -0.08
CA CYS A 19 2.12 -3.44 -0.98
C CYS A 19 1.73 -3.18 -2.44
N HIS A 20 0.99 -2.10 -2.72
CA HIS A 20 0.48 -1.77 -4.05
C HIS A 20 1.12 -0.50 -4.62
N GLY A 21 0.83 -0.23 -5.89
CA GLY A 21 1.14 1.05 -6.53
C GLY A 21 2.35 1.04 -7.48
N LEU A 22 2.46 2.15 -8.20
CA LEU A 22 3.44 2.37 -9.26
C LEU A 22 4.91 2.21 -8.82
N PRO A 23 5.33 2.62 -7.60
CA PRO A 23 6.73 2.47 -7.18
C PRO A 23 7.23 1.02 -7.17
N ILE A 24 6.37 0.07 -6.80
CA ILE A 24 6.73 -1.36 -6.78
C ILE A 24 6.79 -1.91 -8.20
N GLU A 25 5.83 -1.55 -9.04
CA GLU A 25 5.80 -1.95 -10.46
C GLU A 25 7.04 -1.45 -11.21
N LEU A 26 7.44 -0.19 -11.00
CA LEU A 26 8.65 0.38 -11.60
C LEU A 26 9.91 -0.33 -11.12
N LYS A 27 10.03 -0.64 -9.83
CA LYS A 27 11.18 -1.41 -9.30
C LYS A 27 11.27 -2.80 -9.89
N VAL A 28 10.14 -3.50 -10.03
CA VAL A 28 10.10 -4.81 -10.68
C VAL A 28 10.51 -4.69 -12.14
N LEU A 29 9.99 -3.71 -12.88
CA LEU A 29 10.39 -3.47 -14.26
C LEU A 29 11.89 -3.16 -14.38
N GLN A 30 12.45 -2.32 -13.51
CA GLN A 30 13.87 -2.01 -13.45
C GLN A 30 14.74 -3.24 -13.22
N SER A 31 14.28 -4.17 -12.37
CA SER A 31 14.99 -5.43 -12.08
C SER A 31 14.92 -6.49 -13.19
N LEU A 32 14.14 -6.26 -14.25
CA LEU A 32 13.97 -7.19 -15.37
C LEU A 32 14.76 -6.72 -16.60
N ASP A 33 15.40 -7.68 -17.26
CA ASP A 33 16.10 -7.49 -18.54
C ASP A 33 15.14 -7.07 -19.67
N GLN A 34 15.69 -6.42 -20.70
CA GLN A 34 14.94 -5.88 -21.84
C GLN A 34 14.00 -6.93 -22.49
N ASP A 35 14.48 -8.16 -22.67
CA ASP A 35 13.70 -9.25 -23.29
C ASP A 35 12.56 -9.73 -22.40
N ALA A 36 12.77 -9.73 -21.08
CA ALA A 36 11.76 -10.12 -20.10
C ALA A 36 10.65 -9.06 -19.95
N ARG A 37 10.92 -7.80 -20.34
CA ARG A 37 9.92 -6.72 -20.38
C ARG A 37 8.96 -6.86 -21.57
N ASN A 38 9.47 -7.25 -22.74
CA ASN A 38 8.67 -7.37 -23.96
C ASN A 38 7.61 -8.48 -23.90
N GLY A 39 7.85 -9.55 -23.12
CA GLY A 39 6.90 -10.64 -22.89
C GLY A 39 6.02 -10.50 -21.65
N LEU A 40 6.02 -9.32 -21.00
CA LEU A 40 5.41 -9.17 -19.68
C LEU A 40 3.91 -8.83 -19.79
N THR A 41 3.06 -9.82 -19.50
CA THR A 41 1.62 -9.61 -19.32
C THR A 41 1.33 -8.93 -17.97
N PRO A 42 0.25 -8.13 -17.84
CA PRO A 42 -0.14 -7.49 -16.57
C PRO A 42 -0.28 -8.47 -15.40
N ILE A 43 -0.77 -9.68 -15.64
CA ILE A 43 -0.92 -10.73 -14.61
C ILE A 43 0.45 -11.15 -14.05
N LYS A 44 1.42 -11.40 -14.94
CA LYS A 44 2.79 -11.73 -14.56
C LYS A 44 3.47 -10.58 -13.81
N LEU A 45 3.22 -9.33 -14.21
CA LEU A 45 3.72 -8.16 -13.51
C LEU A 45 3.18 -8.11 -12.08
N ARG A 46 1.85 -8.22 -11.90
CA ARG A 46 1.22 -8.24 -10.57
C ARG A 46 1.77 -9.36 -9.67
N ALA A 47 1.93 -10.57 -10.20
CA ALA A 47 2.49 -11.69 -9.45
C ALA A 47 3.94 -11.42 -9.01
N LYS A 48 4.76 -10.83 -9.88
CA LYS A 48 6.14 -10.44 -9.54
C LYS A 48 6.18 -9.30 -8.52
N SER A 49 5.33 -8.28 -8.67
CA SER A 49 5.16 -7.17 -7.72
C SER A 49 4.74 -7.66 -6.34
N ALA A 50 3.77 -8.57 -6.25
CA ALA A 50 3.35 -9.20 -5.00
C ALA A 50 4.50 -9.95 -4.32
N LYS A 51 5.29 -10.72 -5.10
CA LYS A 51 6.47 -11.43 -4.56
C LYS A 51 7.54 -10.46 -4.05
N PHE A 52 7.79 -9.39 -4.79
CA PHE A 52 8.75 -8.35 -4.40
C PHE A 52 8.31 -7.60 -3.14
N ALA A 53 7.03 -7.26 -3.04
CA ALA A 53 6.44 -6.63 -1.86
C ALA A 53 6.65 -7.52 -0.62
N LYS A 54 6.27 -8.80 -0.69
CA LYS A 54 6.46 -9.76 0.43
C LYS A 54 7.92 -9.88 0.87
N ALA A 55 8.87 -9.91 -0.07
CA ALA A 55 10.29 -9.95 0.26
C ALA A 55 10.76 -8.67 0.96
N THR A 56 10.28 -7.51 0.49
CA THR A 56 10.61 -6.19 1.06
C THR A 56 10.04 -6.04 2.46
N VAL A 57 8.78 -6.45 2.68
CA VAL A 57 8.13 -6.48 4.00
C VAL A 57 8.96 -7.29 4.98
N LYS A 58 9.40 -8.50 4.61
CA LYS A 58 10.22 -9.35 5.47
C LYS A 58 11.55 -8.68 5.86
N ALA A 59 12.22 -8.02 4.90
CA ALA A 59 13.48 -7.32 5.15
C ALA A 59 13.30 -6.08 6.05
N GLN A 60 12.24 -5.30 5.82
CA GLN A 60 11.91 -4.14 6.64
C GLN A 60 11.51 -4.56 8.06
N MET A 61 10.66 -5.59 8.20
CA MET A 61 10.26 -6.14 9.48
C MET A 61 11.48 -6.60 10.30
N ALA A 62 12.43 -7.30 9.67
CA ALA A 62 13.67 -7.70 10.36
C ALA A 62 14.48 -6.49 10.85
N SER A 63 14.50 -5.41 10.06
CA SER A 63 15.17 -4.16 10.42
C SER A 63 14.45 -3.45 11.59
N PHE A 64 13.11 -3.37 11.57
CA PHE A 64 12.34 -2.78 12.68
C PHE A 64 12.45 -3.57 13.98
N LYS A 65 12.45 -4.91 13.91
CA LYS A 65 12.77 -5.78 15.05
C LYS A 65 14.16 -5.47 15.62
N ARG A 66 15.15 -5.26 14.75
CA ARG A 66 16.52 -4.87 15.17
C ARG A 66 16.57 -3.48 15.81
N PHE A 67 15.73 -2.55 15.38
CA PHE A 67 15.61 -1.22 16.00
C PHE A 67 14.89 -1.23 17.36
N GLY A 68 14.44 -2.40 17.83
CA GLY A 68 13.79 -2.53 19.14
C GLY A 68 12.36 -2.01 19.15
N VAL A 69 11.71 -1.93 17.99
CA VAL A 69 10.30 -1.56 17.92
C VAL A 69 9.45 -2.70 18.49
N TRP A 70 8.59 -2.36 19.45
CA TRP A 70 7.76 -3.34 20.16
C TRP A 70 6.35 -3.31 19.58
N GLU A 71 6.04 -4.25 18.69
CA GLU A 71 4.74 -4.37 18.03
C GLU A 71 4.28 -5.82 17.94
N ASP A 72 3.03 -6.03 17.52
CA ASP A 72 2.51 -7.35 17.15
C ASP A 72 3.04 -7.76 15.78
N TRP A 73 4.11 -8.56 15.78
CA TRP A 73 4.71 -9.06 14.55
C TRP A 73 4.03 -10.30 13.96
N ASP A 74 3.10 -10.91 14.69
CA ASP A 74 2.44 -12.15 14.29
C ASP A 74 1.20 -11.85 13.44
N HIS A 75 0.56 -10.69 13.66
CA HIS A 75 -0.64 -10.25 12.94
C HIS A 75 -0.47 -8.88 12.24
N PRO A 76 0.53 -8.70 11.36
CA PRO A 76 0.64 -7.47 10.59
C PRO A 76 -0.47 -7.36 9.55
N TYR A 77 -1.01 -6.17 9.31
CA TYR A 77 -1.96 -5.96 8.22
C TYR A 77 -1.21 -5.67 6.91
N LEU A 78 -1.48 -6.42 5.86
CA LEU A 78 -0.95 -6.15 4.52
C LEU A 78 -2.10 -5.72 3.62
N THR A 79 -1.89 -4.66 2.86
CA THR A 79 -2.84 -4.22 1.82
C THR A 79 -3.03 -5.24 0.69
N LEU A 80 -2.13 -6.24 0.62
CA LEU A 80 -2.20 -7.38 -0.30
C LEU A 80 -3.06 -8.53 0.25
N ASP A 81 -3.47 -8.49 1.52
CA ASP A 81 -4.27 -9.55 2.10
C ASP A 81 -5.67 -9.57 1.47
N PRO A 82 -6.21 -10.74 1.07
CA PRO A 82 -7.50 -10.84 0.41
C PRO A 82 -8.64 -10.19 1.21
N GLU A 83 -8.58 -10.29 2.53
CA GLU A 83 -9.55 -9.68 3.44
C GLU A 83 -9.51 -8.15 3.35
N TYR A 84 -8.32 -7.56 3.21
CA TYR A 84 -8.14 -6.12 3.07
C TYR A 84 -8.63 -5.63 1.70
N GLU A 85 -8.30 -6.36 0.63
CA GLU A 85 -8.78 -6.05 -0.72
C GLU A 85 -10.32 -6.15 -0.81
N ALA A 86 -10.91 -7.16 -0.16
CA ALA A 86 -12.36 -7.31 -0.09
C ALA A 86 -13.03 -6.14 0.64
N ALA A 87 -12.49 -5.74 1.80
CA ALA A 87 -12.98 -4.58 2.54
C ALA A 87 -12.88 -3.29 1.71
N GLN A 88 -11.79 -3.11 0.97
CA GLN A 88 -11.62 -1.96 0.09
C GLN A 88 -12.68 -1.92 -1.03
N ILE A 89 -12.97 -3.06 -1.65
CA ILE A 89 -14.02 -3.18 -2.67
C ILE A 89 -15.40 -2.92 -2.07
N GLU A 90 -15.67 -3.40 -0.86
CA GLU A 90 -16.94 -3.19 -0.18
C GLU A 90 -17.18 -1.69 0.07
N VAL A 91 -16.21 -0.99 0.65
CA VAL A 91 -16.29 0.46 0.89
C VAL A 91 -16.49 1.22 -0.41
N PHE A 92 -15.74 0.85 -1.46
CA PHE A 92 -15.91 1.43 -2.79
C PHE A 92 -17.33 1.22 -3.32
N GLY A 93 -17.87 0.00 -3.20
CA GLY A 93 -19.25 -0.33 -3.58
C GLY A 93 -20.27 0.53 -2.84
N GLN A 94 -20.13 0.66 -1.52
CA GLN A 94 -21.00 1.52 -0.70
C GLN A 94 -20.96 2.99 -1.15
N MET A 95 -19.79 3.51 -1.51
CA MET A 95 -19.63 4.88 -2.02
C MET A 95 -20.28 5.07 -3.40
N VAL A 96 -20.22 4.05 -4.27
CA VAL A 96 -20.93 4.04 -5.56
C VAL A 96 -22.44 4.06 -5.34
N PHE A 97 -22.97 3.22 -4.44
CA PHE A 97 -24.40 3.19 -4.12
C PHE A 97 -24.90 4.52 -3.55
N LYS A 98 -24.07 5.19 -2.74
CA LYS A 98 -24.35 6.53 -2.19
C LYS A 98 -24.15 7.67 -3.19
N ARG A 99 -23.83 7.37 -4.47
CA ARG A 99 -23.58 8.34 -5.56
C ARG A 99 -22.43 9.33 -5.29
N TYR A 100 -21.45 8.96 -4.46
CA TYR A 100 -20.27 9.79 -4.21
C TYR A 100 -19.20 9.65 -5.29
N ILE A 101 -19.24 8.58 -6.07
CA ILE A 101 -18.24 8.28 -7.10
C ILE A 101 -18.87 8.48 -8.48
N TYR A 102 -18.27 9.37 -9.27
CA TYR A 102 -18.64 9.60 -10.66
C TYR A 102 -17.38 9.63 -11.53
N ARG A 103 -17.48 9.10 -12.75
CA ARG A 103 -16.39 9.14 -13.73
C ARG A 103 -16.53 10.40 -14.58
N ARG A 104 -15.53 11.29 -14.50
CA ARG A 104 -15.39 12.43 -15.42
C ARG A 104 -14.11 12.26 -16.23
N ILE A 105 -14.13 12.65 -17.50
CA ILE A 105 -12.92 12.75 -18.30
C ILE A 105 -12.17 14.00 -17.85
N GLN A 106 -10.99 13.80 -17.29
CA GLN A 106 -10.09 14.90 -16.95
C GLN A 106 -9.14 15.11 -18.14
N SER A 107 -9.36 16.17 -18.93
CA SER A 107 -8.31 16.70 -19.82
C SER A 107 -7.28 17.43 -18.95
N ASN A 108 -6.01 17.07 -19.10
CA ASN A 108 -4.87 17.51 -18.30
C ASN A 108 -4.97 18.96 -17.76
N PRO A 109 -5.14 19.19 -16.43
CA PRO A 109 -5.12 20.54 -15.89
C PRO A 109 -3.66 21.00 -15.79
N LYS A 110 -3.28 22.03 -16.56
CA LYS A 110 -2.09 22.84 -16.23
C LYS A 110 -2.25 23.39 -14.81
N PRO A 111 -1.16 23.62 -14.05
CA PRO A 111 -1.27 24.14 -12.70
C PRO A 111 -1.72 25.60 -12.77
N ASN A 112 -3.01 25.86 -12.55
CA ASN A 112 -3.47 27.20 -12.19
C ASN A 112 -3.18 27.39 -10.70
N ILE A 113 -1.92 27.70 -10.40
CA ILE A 113 -1.53 28.45 -9.22
C ILE A 113 -2.16 29.84 -9.34
N THR A 114 -3.42 29.98 -8.95
CA THR A 114 -4.05 31.23 -8.47
C THR A 114 -5.55 30.98 -8.25
N GLY A 115 -5.99 31.16 -7.01
CA GLY A 115 -7.36 31.57 -6.71
C GLY A 115 -8.27 30.53 -6.04
N CYS A 116 -8.18 30.40 -4.72
CA CYS A 116 -9.26 30.85 -3.82
C CYS A 116 -8.79 30.82 -2.36
N PRO A 117 -9.14 31.84 -1.55
CA PRO A 117 -8.77 31.95 -0.15
C PRO A 117 -9.79 31.21 0.71
N TRP A 118 -9.32 30.20 1.44
CA TRP A 118 -9.79 29.84 2.77
C TRP A 118 -8.56 29.50 3.60
#